data_AF-A0A177QIC0-F1
#
_entry.id   AF-A0A177QIC0-F1
#
_cell.length_a   1.000
_cell.length_b   1.000
_cell.length_c   1.000
_cell.angle_alpha   90.00
_cell.angle_beta   90.00
_cell.angle_gamma   90.00
#
_symmetry.space_group_name_H-M   'P 1'
#
loop_
_entity.id
_entity.type
_entity.pdbx_description
1 polymer ?
#
loop_
_entity_poly.entity_id
_entity_poly.type
_entity_poly.pdbx_seq_one_letter_code
_entity_poly.pdbx_strand_id
1 'polypeptide(L)'
;MKKLAGACIIVSLMTISVGEALADCAWVAWTKNRLISTSEGRIHDEVTWEVHSAFEKRAQCVDMRERLWKAAAKDGESTPYFKNLKKQFPDKLSAEVPDGSWEKAFYCLPERIDPRNKLPDSVDPRSKSVEAEH
;
A
#
# COMPACT_ATOMS: atom_id res chain seq x y z
N MET A 1 71.43 -30.01 -2.12
CA MET A 1 70.23 -30.69 -2.66
C MET A 1 69.35 -31.18 -1.51
N LYS A 2 68.32 -30.43 -1.11
CA LYS A 2 67.20 -30.91 -0.27
C LYS A 2 65.93 -30.19 -0.74
N LYS A 3 64.90 -30.99 -1.05
CA LYS A 3 63.68 -30.62 -1.77
C LYS A 3 62.75 -29.81 -0.86
N LEU A 4 62.29 -28.64 -1.32
CA LEU A 4 61.15 -27.93 -0.74
C LEU A 4 59.89 -28.53 -1.37
N ALA A 5 59.14 -29.30 -0.58
CA ALA A 5 57.82 -29.78 -0.93
C ALA A 5 56.88 -29.42 0.21
N GLY A 6 55.74 -28.81 -0.12
CA GLY A 6 54.71 -28.49 0.85
C GLY A 6 53.96 -27.21 0.49
N ALA A 7 53.38 -27.16 -0.72
CA ALA A 7 52.37 -26.16 -1.03
C ALA A 7 51.14 -26.45 -0.16
N CYS A 8 50.92 -25.61 0.85
CA CYS A 8 49.69 -25.57 1.62
C CYS A 8 48.59 -25.05 0.69
N ILE A 9 47.87 -25.97 0.04
CA ILE A 9 46.65 -25.62 -0.70
C ILE A 9 45.59 -25.32 0.37
N ILE A 10 45.50 -24.04 0.72
CA ILE A 10 44.37 -23.50 1.48
C ILE A 10 43.17 -23.60 0.54
N VAL A 11 42.39 -24.67 0.70
CA VAL A 11 41.06 -24.77 0.11
C VAL A 11 40.22 -23.73 0.85
N SER A 12 40.20 -22.50 0.33
CA SER A 12 39.25 -21.48 0.71
C SER A 12 37.86 -22.03 0.45
N LEU A 13 37.25 -22.55 1.50
CA LEU A 13 35.82 -22.81 1.58
C LEU A 13 35.14 -21.48 1.25
N MET A 14 34.69 -21.34 0.00
CA MET A 14 33.73 -20.32 -0.35
C MET A 14 32.52 -20.58 0.52
N THR A 15 32.39 -19.81 1.59
CA THR A 15 31.12 -19.57 2.25
C THR A 15 30.20 -19.05 1.16
N ILE A 16 29.39 -19.94 0.60
CA ILE A 16 28.21 -19.57 -0.17
C ILE A 16 27.34 -18.85 0.84
N SER A 17 27.51 -17.53 0.93
CA SER A 17 26.51 -16.66 1.51
C SER A 17 25.27 -16.89 0.66
N VAL A 18 24.40 -17.76 1.14
CA VAL A 18 23.02 -17.85 0.70
C VAL A 18 22.47 -16.47 0.98
N GLY A 19 22.55 -15.60 -0.03
CA GLY A 19 21.81 -14.36 -0.07
C GLY A 19 20.35 -14.78 -0.14
N GLU A 20 19.78 -15.07 1.01
CA GLU A 20 18.34 -15.06 1.18
C GLU A 20 17.91 -13.71 0.60
N ALA A 21 17.16 -13.76 -0.50
CA ALA A 21 16.35 -12.64 -0.91
C ALA A 21 15.30 -12.46 0.20
N LEU A 22 15.73 -11.89 1.32
CA LEU A 22 14.88 -11.43 2.40
C LEU A 22 14.05 -10.36 1.72
N ALA A 23 12.78 -10.67 1.44
CA ALA A 23 11.84 -9.64 1.07
C ALA A 23 11.88 -8.62 2.22
N ASP A 24 12.43 -7.44 1.95
CA ASP A 24 12.47 -6.37 2.93
C ASP A 24 11.00 -5.98 3.20
N CYS A 25 10.55 -6.25 4.41
CA CYS A 25 9.22 -5.85 4.86
C CYS A 25 9.20 -4.33 4.94
N ALA A 26 8.42 -3.69 4.08
CA ALA A 26 8.19 -2.25 4.13
C ALA A 26 6.80 -1.95 4.69
N TRP A 27 6.65 -0.78 5.28
CA TRP A 27 5.37 -0.21 5.66
C TRP A 27 4.86 0.66 4.52
N VAL A 28 3.73 0.30 3.95
CA VAL A 28 3.14 1.00 2.82
C VAL A 28 1.96 1.83 3.32
N ALA A 29 1.98 3.11 2.94
CA ALA A 29 0.86 4.02 3.15
C ALA A 29 -0.18 3.79 2.05
N TRP A 30 -1.35 3.34 2.48
CA TRP A 30 -2.48 3.00 1.62
C TRP A 30 -3.65 3.94 1.89
N THR A 31 -4.41 4.22 0.85
CA THR A 31 -5.71 4.88 0.94
C THR A 31 -6.77 3.96 0.37
N LYS A 32 -7.87 3.79 1.10
CA LYS A 32 -9.07 3.10 0.62
C LYS A 32 -10.16 4.14 0.39
N ASN A 33 -10.62 4.29 -0.85
CA ASN A 33 -11.80 5.08 -1.16
C ASN A 33 -12.99 4.14 -1.34
N ARG A 34 -14.15 4.52 -0.79
CA ARG A 34 -15.41 3.79 -0.96
C ARG A 34 -16.51 4.76 -1.34
N LEU A 35 -17.25 4.45 -2.39
CA LEU A 35 -18.43 5.18 -2.81
C LEU A 35 -19.63 4.25 -2.70
N ILE A 36 -20.57 4.60 -1.81
CA ILE A 36 -21.85 3.91 -1.69
C ILE A 36 -22.87 4.81 -2.36
N SER A 37 -23.40 4.39 -3.51
CA SER A 37 -24.47 5.10 -4.22
C SER A 37 -25.80 4.35 -4.14
N THR A 38 -26.90 5.09 -4.08
CA THR A 38 -28.28 4.58 -4.15
C THR A 38 -28.98 4.95 -5.45
N SER A 39 -28.22 5.15 -6.53
CA SER A 39 -28.78 5.51 -7.84
C SER A 39 -29.74 4.43 -8.36
N GLU A 40 -30.80 4.87 -9.07
CA GLU A 40 -31.78 3.98 -9.71
C GLU A 40 -32.50 3.01 -8.76
N GLY A 41 -32.54 3.30 -7.46
CA GLY A 41 -33.14 2.43 -6.44
C GLY A 41 -32.32 1.17 -6.13
N ARG A 42 -31.05 1.12 -6.55
CA ARG A 42 -30.10 0.04 -6.24
C ARG A 42 -28.92 0.56 -5.44
N ILE A 43 -28.35 -0.29 -4.59
CA ILE A 43 -27.12 0.03 -3.85
C ILE A 43 -25.92 -0.37 -4.70
N HIS A 44 -25.09 0.60 -5.05
CA HIS A 44 -23.78 0.43 -5.68
C HIS A 44 -22.70 0.68 -4.64
N ASP A 45 -21.76 -0.25 -4.47
CA ASP A 45 -20.65 -0.14 -3.51
C ASP A 45 -19.33 -0.31 -4.25
N GLU A 46 -18.67 0.80 -4.57
CA GLU A 46 -17.40 0.83 -5.27
C GLU A 46 -16.26 1.04 -4.27
N VAL A 47 -15.21 0.22 -4.35
CA VAL A 47 -14.05 0.30 -3.48
C VAL A 47 -12.77 0.34 -4.32
N THR A 48 -11.95 1.37 -4.11
CA THR A 48 -10.64 1.51 -4.74
C THR A 48 -9.54 1.64 -3.68
N TRP A 49 -8.35 1.14 -4.02
CA TRP A 49 -7.16 1.19 -3.18
C TRP A 49 -6.04 1.93 -3.92
N GLU A 50 -5.40 2.85 -3.22
CA GLU A 50 -4.31 3.67 -3.74
C GLU A 50 -3.07 3.51 -2.87
N VAL A 51 -1.93 3.22 -3.51
CA VAL A 51 -0.61 3.23 -2.87
C VAL A 51 -0.04 4.64 -2.97
N HIS A 52 0.45 5.18 -1.86
CA HIS A 52 1.14 6.47 -1.88
C HIS A 52 2.66 6.33 -1.78
N SER A 53 3.15 5.53 -0.84
CA SER A 53 4.59 5.46 -0.53
C SER A 53 4.90 4.28 0.38
N ALA A 54 6.11 3.74 0.27
CA ALA A 54 6.64 2.69 1.13
C ALA A 54 7.79 3.21 2.02
N PHE A 55 7.90 2.68 3.23
CA PHE A 55 8.89 3.09 4.23
C PHE A 55 9.47 1.88 4.94
N GLU A 56 10.76 1.92 5.29
CA GLU A 56 11.36 0.87 6.12
C GLU A 56 10.76 0.86 7.55
N LYS A 57 10.44 2.05 8.08
CA LYS A 57 9.99 2.21 9.47
C LYS A 57 8.50 2.52 9.54
N ARG A 58 7.80 1.81 10.44
CA ARG A 58 6.37 2.05 10.75
C ARG A 58 6.07 3.50 11.09
N ALA A 59 6.94 4.16 11.87
CA ALA A 59 6.76 5.54 12.29
C ALA A 59 6.67 6.50 11.09
N GLN A 60 7.53 6.32 10.08
CA GLN A 60 7.51 7.14 8.86
C GLN A 60 6.22 6.94 8.06
N CYS A 61 5.73 5.70 8.00
CA CYS A 61 4.42 5.44 7.41
C CYS A 61 3.30 6.14 8.18
N VAL A 62 3.28 6.03 9.51
CA VAL A 62 2.24 6.65 10.35
C VAL A 62 2.24 8.16 10.19
N ASP A 63 3.41 8.80 10.12
CA ASP A 63 3.54 10.23 9.83
C ASP A 63 2.97 10.59 8.44
N MET A 64 3.26 9.78 7.42
CA MET A 64 2.70 9.96 6.08
C MET A 64 1.18 9.80 6.08
N ARG A 65 0.65 8.76 6.73
CA ARG A 65 -0.79 8.53 6.90
C ARG A 65 -1.47 9.73 7.54
N GLU A 66 -0.87 10.33 8.57
CA GLU A 66 -1.42 11.53 9.21
C GLU A 66 -1.43 12.74 8.27
N ARG A 67 -0.38 12.91 7.45
CA ARG A 67 -0.33 13.98 6.42
C ARG A 67 -1.41 13.79 5.36
N LEU A 68 -1.58 12.57 4.85
CA LEU A 68 -2.63 12.23 3.88
C LEU A 68 -4.02 12.51 4.45
N TRP A 69 -4.26 12.10 5.69
CA TRP A 69 -5.52 12.38 6.38
C TRP A 69 -5.75 13.90 6.52
N LYS A 70 -4.75 14.67 6.95
CA LYS A 70 -4.87 16.13 7.11
C LYS A 70 -5.16 16.84 5.79
N ALA A 71 -4.51 16.42 4.71
CA ALA A 71 -4.77 16.97 3.38
C ALA A 71 -6.20 16.69 2.94
N ALA A 72 -6.65 15.44 3.01
CA ALA A 72 -8.00 15.07 2.63
C ALA A 72 -9.08 15.67 3.55
N ALA A 73 -8.78 15.89 4.82
CA ALA A 73 -9.69 16.57 5.74
C ALA A 73 -9.89 18.04 5.35
N LYS A 74 -8.79 18.73 4.99
CA LYS A 74 -8.82 20.11 4.50
C LYS A 74 -9.62 20.21 3.20
N ASP A 75 -9.44 19.26 2.28
CA ASP A 75 -10.21 19.21 1.04
C ASP A 75 -11.69 18.91 1.33
N GLY A 76 -11.96 17.98 2.24
CA GLY A 76 -13.30 17.61 2.68
C GLY A 76 -14.07 18.75 3.34
N GLU A 77 -13.43 19.61 4.13
CA GLU A 77 -14.06 20.80 4.73
C GLU A 77 -14.66 21.77 3.70
N SER A 78 -14.17 21.74 2.46
CA SER A 78 -14.75 22.54 1.36
C SER A 78 -15.95 21.88 0.68
N THR A 79 -16.27 20.62 1.03
CA THR A 79 -17.35 19.84 0.41
C THR A 79 -18.66 20.03 1.19
N PRO A 80 -19.79 20.29 0.51
CA PRO A 80 -21.10 20.29 1.17
C PRO A 80 -21.35 18.97 1.90
N TYR A 81 -21.90 19.03 3.11
CA TYR A 81 -22.28 17.85 3.92
C TYR A 81 -21.12 16.97 4.42
N PHE A 82 -19.90 17.50 4.48
CA PHE A 82 -18.78 16.82 5.11
C PHE A 82 -19.02 16.60 6.62
N LYS A 83 -18.95 15.34 7.06
CA LYS A 83 -19.06 14.97 8.48
C LYS A 83 -17.68 14.61 9.00
N ASN A 84 -17.11 15.50 9.82
CA ASN A 84 -15.86 15.22 10.50
C ASN A 84 -16.07 14.18 11.62
N LEU A 85 -15.84 12.91 11.32
CA LEU A 85 -15.97 11.79 12.26
C LEU A 85 -14.66 11.47 12.99
N LYS A 86 -13.66 12.37 13.01
CA LYS A 86 -12.32 12.09 13.57
C LYS A 86 -12.34 11.53 14.99
N LYS A 87 -13.28 11.98 15.83
CA LYS A 87 -13.42 11.50 17.21
C LYS A 87 -13.83 10.02 17.30
N GLN A 88 -14.53 9.50 16.30
CA GLN A 88 -14.95 8.08 16.22
C GLN A 88 -14.00 7.25 15.36
N PHE A 89 -13.44 7.84 14.30
CA PHE A 89 -12.55 7.16 13.36
C PHE A 89 -11.37 8.08 13.02
N PRO A 90 -10.23 7.98 13.75
CA PRO A 90 -9.11 8.90 13.58
C PRO A 90 -8.44 8.82 12.20
N ASP A 91 -8.60 7.68 11.52
CA ASP A 91 -8.00 7.36 10.24
C ASP A 91 -9.03 7.30 9.10
N LYS A 92 -10.25 7.82 9.30
CA LYS A 92 -11.33 7.78 8.31
C LYS A 92 -11.97 9.16 8.15
N LEU A 93 -12.42 9.44 6.93
CA LEU A 93 -13.24 10.58 6.56
C LEU A 93 -14.51 10.05 5.88
N SER A 94 -15.61 10.77 6.07
CA SER A 94 -16.87 10.46 5.38
C SER A 94 -17.64 11.74 5.07
N ALA A 95 -18.33 11.73 3.95
CA ALA A 95 -19.21 12.80 3.53
C ALA A 95 -20.48 12.21 2.91
N GLU A 96 -21.60 12.91 3.11
CA GLU A 96 -22.82 12.64 2.35
C GLU A 96 -22.69 13.30 0.98
N VAL A 97 -23.04 12.56 -0.07
CA VAL A 97 -23.12 13.06 -1.44
C VAL A 97 -24.57 12.92 -1.91
N PRO A 98 -25.02 13.70 -2.92
CA PRO A 98 -26.43 13.71 -3.33
C PRO A 98 -27.06 12.33 -3.54
N ASP A 99 -26.26 11.36 -4.02
CA ASP A 99 -26.71 10.01 -4.33
C ASP A 99 -26.14 8.93 -3.38
N GLY A 100 -25.72 9.29 -2.17
CA GLY A 100 -25.28 8.32 -1.16
C GLY A 100 -24.19 8.85 -0.21
N SER A 101 -23.13 8.06 -0.01
CA SER A 101 -22.03 8.44 0.85
C SER A 101 -20.68 8.07 0.28
N TRP A 102 -19.71 8.92 0.57
CA TRP A 102 -18.31 8.65 0.27
C TRP A 102 -17.55 8.46 1.59
N GLU A 103 -16.61 7.52 1.57
CA GLU A 103 -15.70 7.24 2.67
C GLU A 103 -14.25 7.15 2.18
N LYS A 104 -13.33 7.70 2.96
CA LYS A 104 -11.89 7.57 2.71
C LYS A 104 -11.18 7.14 3.98
N ALA A 105 -10.41 6.07 3.93
CA ALA A 105 -9.66 5.54 5.06
C ALA A 105 -8.17 5.43 4.73
N PHE A 106 -7.31 5.67 5.73
CA PHE A 106 -5.88 5.75 5.57
C PHE A 106 -5.19 4.68 6.41
N TYR A 107 -4.29 3.90 5.81
CA TYR A 107 -3.67 2.74 6.43
C TYR A 107 -2.15 2.76 6.32
N CYS A 108 -1.53 2.07 7.28
CA CYS A 108 -0.13 1.67 7.23
C CYS A 108 -0.06 0.17 7.41
N LEU A 109 0.13 -0.54 6.31
CA LEU A 109 0.14 -1.99 6.27
C LEU A 109 1.55 -2.48 5.95
N PRO A 110 2.02 -3.58 6.57
CA PRO A 110 3.26 -4.21 6.17
C PRO A 110 3.07 -4.91 4.82
N GLU A 111 3.91 -4.58 3.84
CA GLU A 111 3.96 -5.17 2.51
C GLU A 111 5.33 -5.82 2.30
N ARG A 112 5.37 -6.95 1.61
CA ARG A 112 6.64 -7.51 1.14
C ARG A 112 7.04 -6.77 -0.14
N ILE A 113 8.14 -6.03 -0.11
CA ILE A 113 8.76 -5.53 -1.33
C ILE A 113 9.60 -6.68 -1.88
N ASP A 114 9.15 -7.31 -2.97
CA ASP A 114 10.04 -8.17 -3.75
C ASP A 114 10.88 -7.27 -4.68
N PRO A 115 12.20 -7.14 -4.47
CA PRO A 115 13.04 -6.29 -5.30
C PRO A 115 13.12 -6.74 -6.78
N ARG A 116 12.63 -7.94 -7.11
CA ARG A 116 12.55 -8.46 -8.49
C ARG A 116 11.26 -8.08 -9.19
N ASN A 117 10.20 -7.83 -8.44
CA ASN A 117 8.96 -7.28 -8.97
C ASN A 117 8.98 -5.77 -8.72
N LYS A 118 9.22 -4.99 -9.78
CA LYS A 118 8.81 -3.59 -9.78
C LYS A 118 7.34 -3.57 -9.33
N LEU A 119 7.05 -2.74 -8.31
CA LEU A 119 5.68 -2.47 -7.87
C LEU A 119 4.81 -2.32 -9.12
N PRO A 120 3.67 -3.03 -9.24
CA PRO A 120 2.80 -2.83 -10.39
C PRO A 120 2.40 -1.35 -10.39
N ASP A 121 2.85 -0.63 -11.42
CA ASP A 121 2.33 0.69 -11.76
C ASP A 121 0.82 0.53 -11.89
N SER A 122 0.06 1.08 -10.95
CA SER A 122 -1.40 1.16 -10.94
C SER A 122 -2.13 -0.15 -11.24
N VAL A 123 -2.82 -0.71 -10.25
CA VAL A 123 -3.94 -1.61 -10.56
C VAL A 123 -4.99 -0.76 -11.27
N ASP A 124 -4.99 -0.79 -12.61
CA ASP A 124 -6.06 -0.23 -13.44
C ASP A 124 -7.33 -1.07 -13.17
N PRO A 125 -8.39 -0.47 -12.59
CA PRO A 125 -9.63 -1.18 -12.31
C PRO A 125 -10.38 -1.64 -13.58
N ARG A 126 -9.93 -1.26 -14.79
CA ARG A 126 -10.53 -1.77 -16.05
C ARG A 126 -10.07 -3.17 -16.47
N SER A 127 -9.14 -3.82 -15.78
CA SER A 127 -8.63 -5.14 -16.21
C SER A 127 -9.54 -6.35 -15.91
N LYS A 128 -10.72 -6.15 -15.30
CA LYS A 128 -11.71 -7.23 -15.14
C LYS A 128 -13.07 -6.82 -15.69
N SER A 129 -13.24 -6.94 -17.00
CA SER A 129 -14.53 -7.26 -17.66
C SER A 129 -14.29 -7.50 -19.15
N VAL A 130 -13.51 -8.52 -19.50
CA VAL A 130 -13.62 -9.21 -20.78
C VAL A 130 -13.53 -10.70 -20.47
N GLU A 131 -14.38 -11.48 -21.14
CA GLU A 131 -14.56 -12.93 -21.08
C GLU A 131 -15.48 -13.47 -19.96
N ALA A 132 -16.77 -13.51 -20.30
CA ALA A 132 -17.47 -14.80 -20.39
C ALA A 132 -18.54 -14.71 -21.50
N GLU A 133 -18.17 -15.22 -22.68
CA GLU A 133 -19.11 -15.71 -23.69
C GLU A 133 -19.74 -17.04 -23.19
N HIS A 134 -21.07 -17.14 -23.26
CA HIS A 134 -21.82 -18.15 -24.03
C HIS A 134 -23.32 -18.03 -23.77
#